data_AF-A0A6I2SJS8-F1
#
_entry.id   AF-A0A6I2SJS8-F1
#
_cell.length_a   1.000
_cell.length_b   1.000
_cell.length_c   1.000
_cell.angle_alpha   90.00
_cell.angle_beta   90.00
_cell.angle_gamma   90.00
#
_symmetry.space_group_name_H-M   'P 1'
#
loop_
_entity.id
_entity.type
_entity.pdbx_description
1 polymer ?
#
loop_
_entity_poly.entity_id
_entity_poly.type
_entity_poly.pdbx_seq_one_letter_code
_entity_poly.pdbx_strand_id
1 'polypeptide(L)'
;MHPSLSNMLSVLKLFIIPVGGGIPAGVLLAQAKGVAWPITVLLYLVSDLMLAIAFEPVLRLIARICGKVAILARFGALMQEATVRSVAHFGGTGAGPLALVMIAFGVDPMTGRASALAAGHGFVAGWAFAIAGDMLYFAVIAVTTLGLNTYVRDPNTTMLIVLAAMFVVPALIRRIRSRCLPRPRMQEVAEGGRTGDSV
;
A
#
# COMPACT_ATOMS: atom_id res chain seq x y z
N MET A 1 -30.44 -11.61 -13.60
CA MET A 1 -29.90 -10.74 -14.67
C MET A 1 -28.38 -10.93 -14.71
N HIS A 2 -27.84 -11.54 -15.76
CA HIS A 2 -26.39 -11.61 -15.94
C HIS A 2 -25.88 -10.23 -16.38
N PRO A 3 -24.84 -9.67 -15.73
CA PRO A 3 -24.29 -8.39 -16.17
C PRO A 3 -23.72 -8.54 -17.58
N SER A 4 -23.98 -7.58 -18.48
CA SER A 4 -23.42 -7.62 -19.83
C SER A 4 -21.90 -7.41 -19.79
N LEU A 5 -21.18 -8.03 -20.73
CA LEU A 5 -19.72 -7.90 -20.86
C LEU A 5 -19.27 -6.42 -20.92
N SER A 6 -20.07 -5.57 -21.58
CA SER A 6 -19.81 -4.13 -21.69
C SER A 6 -19.82 -3.41 -20.34
N ASN A 7 -20.74 -3.81 -19.44
CA ASN A 7 -20.80 -3.26 -18.09
C ASN A 7 -19.58 -3.69 -17.25
N MET A 8 -19.18 -4.96 -17.34
CA MET A 8 -18.00 -5.47 -16.65
C MET A 8 -16.71 -4.79 -17.13
N LEU A 9 -16.55 -4.61 -18.44
CA LEU A 9 -15.40 -3.92 -19.03
C LEU A 9 -15.29 -2.46 -18.61
N SER A 10 -16.42 -1.78 -18.44
CA SER A 10 -16.43 -0.38 -17.99
C SER A 10 -15.95 -0.24 -16.54
N VAL A 11 -16.37 -1.15 -15.67
CA VAL A 11 -15.90 -1.23 -14.27
C VAL A 11 -14.41 -1.59 -14.23
N LEU A 12 -13.98 -2.57 -15.03
CA LEU A 12 -12.58 -2.97 -15.11
C LEU A 12 -11.66 -1.82 -15.56
N LYS A 13 -12.09 -1.03 -16.54
CA LYS A 13 -11.32 0.16 -16.98
C LYS A 13 -11.10 1.16 -15.85
N LEU A 14 -12.09 1.37 -14.99
CA LEU A 14 -11.97 2.27 -13.83
C LEU A 14 -11.00 1.75 -12.77
N PHE A 15 -10.89 0.43 -12.61
CA PHE A 15 -9.91 -0.18 -11.71
C PHE A 15 -8.49 -0.19 -12.31
N ILE A 16 -8.36 -0.29 -13.63
CA ILE A 16 -7.06 -0.30 -14.32
C ILE A 16 -6.41 1.09 -14.37
N ILE A 17 -7.18 2.16 -14.51
CA ILE A 17 -6.62 3.51 -14.64
C ILE A 17 -6.34 4.09 -13.24
N PRO A 18 -5.07 4.42 -12.91
CA PRO A 18 -4.71 4.94 -11.60
C PRO A 18 -5.04 6.44 -11.52
N VAL A 19 -6.32 6.78 -11.55
CA VAL A 19 -6.82 8.10 -11.14
C VAL A 19 -7.43 7.89 -9.75
N GLY A 20 -6.99 8.67 -8.75
CA GLY A 20 -7.19 8.39 -7.32
C GLY A 20 -8.62 8.16 -6.78
N GLY A 21 -9.65 8.19 -7.63
CA GLY A 21 -11.02 7.77 -7.32
C GLY A 21 -11.45 6.42 -7.92
N GLY A 22 -10.54 5.64 -8.50
CA GLY A 22 -10.86 4.40 -9.26
C GLY A 22 -11.68 3.37 -8.48
N ILE A 23 -11.37 3.17 -7.18
CA ILE A 23 -12.12 2.22 -6.33
C ILE A 23 -13.53 2.71 -6.02
N PRO A 24 -13.74 3.92 -5.43
CA PRO A 24 -15.10 4.43 -5.19
C PRO A 24 -15.94 4.52 -6.46
N ALA A 25 -15.37 5.04 -7.56
CA ALA A 25 -16.07 5.18 -8.82
C ALA A 25 -16.40 3.83 -9.47
N GLY A 26 -15.48 2.87 -9.43
CA GLY A 26 -15.72 1.51 -9.93
C GLY A 26 -16.78 0.75 -9.13
N VAL A 27 -16.79 0.89 -7.80
CA VAL A 27 -17.79 0.26 -6.92
C VAL A 27 -19.18 0.88 -7.11
N LEU A 28 -19.29 2.21 -7.20
CA LEU A 28 -20.56 2.88 -7.46
C LEU A 28 -21.09 2.58 -8.86
N LEU A 29 -20.20 2.50 -9.86
CA LEU A 29 -20.60 2.10 -11.22
C LEU A 29 -21.07 0.64 -11.26
N ALA A 30 -20.38 -0.27 -10.57
CA ALA A 30 -20.78 -1.66 -10.46
C ALA A 30 -22.18 -1.80 -9.83
N GLN A 31 -22.44 -1.06 -8.75
CA GLN A 31 -23.77 -0.99 -8.13
C GLN A 31 -24.82 -0.45 -9.12
N ALA A 32 -24.55 0.67 -9.78
CA ALA A 32 -25.48 1.29 -10.74
C ALA A 32 -25.78 0.41 -11.96
N LYS A 33 -24.82 -0.44 -12.36
CA LYS A 33 -24.94 -1.38 -13.48
C LYS A 33 -25.46 -2.76 -13.05
N GLY A 34 -25.84 -2.94 -11.78
CA GLY A 34 -26.36 -4.20 -11.24
C GLY A 34 -25.34 -5.34 -11.23
N VAL A 35 -24.03 -5.03 -11.21
CA VAL A 35 -22.97 -6.03 -11.10
C VAL A 35 -22.93 -6.53 -9.66
N ALA A 36 -22.99 -7.85 -9.49
CA ALA A 36 -22.94 -8.45 -8.15
C ALA A 36 -21.61 -8.14 -7.45
N TRP A 37 -21.66 -7.99 -6.13
CA TRP A 37 -20.49 -7.66 -5.32
C TRP A 37 -19.32 -8.64 -5.48
N PRO A 38 -19.52 -9.98 -5.51
CA PRO A 38 -18.43 -10.93 -5.75
C PRO A 38 -17.76 -10.77 -7.13
N ILE A 39 -18.54 -10.38 -8.14
CA ILE A 39 -18.00 -10.11 -9.49
C ILE A 39 -17.13 -8.86 -9.47
N THR A 40 -17.54 -7.84 -8.71
CA THR A 40 -16.76 -6.60 -8.57
C THR A 40 -15.43 -6.85 -7.86
N VAL A 41 -15.43 -7.68 -6.81
CA VAL A 41 -14.21 -8.15 -6.12
C VAL A 41 -13.30 -8.90 -7.10
N LEU A 42 -13.87 -9.80 -7.90
CA LEU A 42 -13.09 -10.56 -8.89
C LEU A 42 -12.50 -9.65 -9.98
N LEU A 43 -13.26 -8.68 -10.48
CA LEU A 43 -12.77 -7.70 -11.45
C LEU A 43 -11.60 -6.88 -10.88
N TYR A 44 -11.69 -6.51 -9.60
CA TYR A 44 -10.62 -5.80 -8.91
C TYR A 44 -9.38 -6.69 -8.75
N LEU A 45 -9.55 -7.94 -8.33
CA LEU A 45 -8.45 -8.92 -8.25
C LEU A 45 -7.77 -9.17 -9.61
N VAL A 46 -8.54 -9.25 -10.69
CA VAL A 46 -7.99 -9.38 -12.05
C VAL A 46 -7.18 -8.14 -12.44
N SER A 47 -7.65 -6.94 -12.07
CA SER A 47 -6.91 -5.69 -12.26
C SER A 47 -5.54 -5.73 -11.57
N ASP A 48 -5.48 -6.20 -10.33
CA ASP A 48 -4.23 -6.35 -9.57
C ASP A 48 -3.28 -7.38 -10.19
N LEU A 49 -3.81 -8.49 -10.72
CA LEU A 49 -3.00 -9.47 -11.44
C LEU A 49 -2.42 -8.88 -12.73
N MET A 50 -3.20 -8.10 -13.48
CA MET A 50 -2.72 -7.41 -14.67
C MET A 50 -1.62 -6.40 -14.30
N LEU A 51 -1.82 -5.64 -13.22
CA LEU A 51 -0.83 -4.72 -12.68
C LEU A 51 0.46 -5.46 -12.30
N ALA A 52 0.34 -6.60 -11.63
CA ALA A 52 1.47 -7.43 -11.23
C ALA A 52 2.33 -7.88 -12.42
N ILE A 53 1.67 -8.35 -13.48
CA ILE A 53 2.33 -8.78 -14.72
C ILE A 53 3.00 -7.60 -15.44
N ALA A 54 2.34 -6.43 -15.48
CA ALA A 54 2.86 -5.25 -16.15
C ALA A 54 4.07 -4.63 -15.41
N PHE A 55 4.04 -4.62 -14.07
CA PHE A 55 5.03 -3.89 -13.28
C PHE A 55 6.20 -4.72 -12.77
N GLU A 56 6.07 -6.04 -12.64
CA GLU A 56 7.20 -6.91 -12.32
C GLU A 56 8.44 -6.69 -13.22
N PRO A 57 8.34 -6.60 -14.56
CA PRO A 57 9.52 -6.37 -15.40
C PRO A 57 10.17 -5.02 -15.12
N VAL A 58 9.36 -3.98 -14.85
CA VAL A 58 9.85 -2.63 -14.51
C VAL A 58 10.59 -2.65 -13.17
N LEU A 59 10.00 -3.27 -12.15
CA LEU A 59 10.61 -3.40 -10.82
C LEU A 59 11.92 -4.19 -10.88
N ARG A 60 11.96 -5.30 -11.63
CA ARG A 60 13.20 -6.06 -11.84
C ARG A 60 14.26 -5.27 -12.58
N LEU A 61 13.87 -4.47 -13.57
CA LEU A 61 14.79 -3.62 -14.30
C LEU A 61 15.41 -2.56 -13.38
N ILE A 62 14.58 -1.89 -12.58
CA ILE A 62 15.02 -0.91 -11.58
C ILE A 62 15.95 -1.58 -10.56
N ALA A 63 15.56 -2.71 -9.98
CA ALA A 63 16.39 -3.44 -9.02
C ALA A 63 17.76 -3.84 -9.61
N ARG A 64 17.80 -4.27 -10.87
CA ARG A 64 19.05 -4.58 -11.58
C ARG A 64 19.92 -3.34 -11.81
N ILE A 65 19.32 -2.21 -12.18
CA ILE A 65 20.04 -0.94 -12.39
C ILE A 65 20.59 -0.43 -11.05
N CYS A 66 19.76 -0.40 -10.01
CA CYS A 66 20.15 0.02 -8.67
C CYS A 66 21.23 -0.88 -8.08
N GLY A 67 21.18 -2.19 -8.33
CA GLY A 67 22.21 -3.15 -7.91
C GLY A 67 23.58 -2.94 -8.58
N LYS A 68 23.63 -2.30 -9.75
CA LYS A 68 24.90 -1.95 -10.42
C LYS A 68 25.56 -0.70 -9.85
N VAL A 69 24.80 0.14 -9.15
CA VAL A 69 25.31 1.38 -8.56
C VAL A 69 25.67 1.11 -7.10
N ALA A 70 26.95 0.94 -6.82
CA ALA A 70 27.46 0.57 -5.49
C ALA A 70 26.98 1.49 -4.36
N ILE A 71 26.80 2.79 -4.63
CA ILE A 71 26.28 3.76 -3.65
C ILE A 71 24.82 3.45 -3.28
N LEU A 72 23.99 3.13 -4.28
CA LEU A 72 22.57 2.83 -4.07
C LEU A 72 22.37 1.45 -3.45
N ALA A 73 23.20 0.48 -3.82
CA ALA A 73 23.23 -0.84 -3.18
C ALA A 73 23.59 -0.74 -1.68
N ARG A 74 24.55 0.12 -1.32
CA ARG A 74 24.93 0.39 0.08
C ARG A 74 23.83 1.11 0.85
N PHE A 75 23.17 2.09 0.23
CA PHE A 75 22.03 2.77 0.85
C PHE A 75 20.83 1.83 1.04
N GLY A 76 20.55 0.97 0.06
CA GLY A 76 19.55 -0.08 0.14
C GLY A 76 19.85 -1.07 1.26
N ALA A 77 21.10 -1.52 1.38
CA ALA A 77 21.54 -2.40 2.46
C ALA A 77 21.38 -1.74 3.84
N LEU A 78 21.73 -0.46 3.98
CA LEU A 78 21.54 0.30 5.23
C LEU A 78 20.06 0.47 5.59
N MET A 79 19.20 0.75 4.61
CA MET A 79 17.75 0.83 4.80
C MET A 79 17.15 -0.54 5.15
N GLN A 80 17.62 -1.60 4.51
CA GLN A 80 17.20 -2.97 4.78
C GLN A 80 17.61 -3.39 6.19
N GLU A 81 18.81 -3.04 6.62
CA GLU A 81 19.31 -3.32 7.97
C GLU A 81 18.54 -2.53 9.04
N ALA A 82 18.23 -1.25 8.77
CA ALA A 82 17.37 -0.43 9.63
C ALA A 82 15.93 -0.97 9.69
N THR A 83 15.41 -1.50 8.58
CA THR A 83 14.08 -2.14 8.51
C THR A 83 14.09 -3.46 9.28
N VAL A 84 15.10 -4.32 9.10
CA VAL A 84 15.27 -5.57 9.86
C VAL A 84 15.37 -5.27 11.35
N ARG A 85 16.12 -4.24 11.77
CA ARG A 85 16.18 -3.81 13.18
C ARG A 85 14.84 -3.31 13.71
N SER A 86 14.06 -2.62 12.88
CA SER A 86 12.73 -2.11 13.26
C SER A 86 11.67 -3.22 13.32
N VAL A 87 11.85 -4.30 12.54
CA VAL A 87 10.91 -5.43 12.44
C VAL A 87 11.36 -6.64 13.29
N ALA A 88 12.58 -6.64 13.84
CA ALA A 88 13.08 -7.67 14.75
C ALA A 88 12.18 -7.87 15.99
N HIS A 89 11.45 -6.83 16.42
CA HIS A 89 10.44 -6.92 17.47
C HIS A 89 9.16 -7.70 17.07
N PHE A 90 8.95 -7.98 15.78
CA PHE A 90 7.77 -8.67 15.24
C PHE A 90 8.03 -10.09 14.70
N GLY A 91 9.25 -10.63 14.90
CA GLY A 91 9.56 -12.04 14.65
C GLY A 91 10.03 -12.35 13.22
N GLY A 92 11.28 -12.83 13.11
CA GLY A 92 11.85 -13.45 11.90
C GLY A 92 12.69 -12.52 11.02
N THR A 93 13.76 -13.07 10.44
CA THR A 93 14.67 -12.38 9.52
C THR A 93 13.96 -12.04 8.20
N GLY A 94 13.64 -10.77 8.00
CA GLY A 94 12.87 -10.25 6.86
C GLY A 94 11.55 -9.66 7.33
N ALA A 95 11.01 -8.65 6.63
CA ALA A 95 9.69 -8.14 6.96
C ALA A 95 8.67 -9.28 6.83
N GLY A 96 8.10 -9.75 7.96
CA GLY A 96 7.21 -10.91 7.96
C GLY A 96 6.00 -10.73 7.03
N PRO A 97 5.34 -11.82 6.59
CA PRO A 97 4.20 -11.78 5.68
C PRO A 97 3.13 -10.73 6.05
N LEU A 98 2.79 -10.65 7.34
CA LEU A 98 1.82 -9.68 7.84
C LEU A 98 2.32 -8.22 7.74
N ALA A 99 3.60 -7.97 7.98
CA ALA A 99 4.16 -6.63 7.83
C ALA A 99 4.12 -6.17 6.37
N LEU A 100 4.39 -7.07 5.42
CA LEU A 100 4.30 -6.77 3.99
C LEU A 100 2.87 -6.49 3.53
N VAL A 101 1.90 -7.28 4.01
CA VAL A 101 0.46 -7.01 3.78
C VAL A 101 0.07 -5.64 4.33
N MET A 102 0.53 -5.28 5.53
CA MET A 102 0.23 -3.98 6.13
C MET A 102 0.88 -2.81 5.39
N ILE A 103 2.08 -2.99 4.84
CA ILE A 103 2.74 -1.99 3.99
C ILE A 103 1.94 -1.78 2.69
N ALA A 104 1.53 -2.87 2.04
CA ALA A 104 0.72 -2.81 0.83
C ALA A 104 -0.65 -2.16 1.09
N PHE A 105 -1.31 -2.53 2.17
CA PHE A 105 -2.58 -1.95 2.60
C PHE A 105 -2.48 -0.45 2.91
N GLY A 106 -1.39 -0.01 3.55
CA GLY A 106 -1.24 1.36 4.01
C GLY A 106 -0.71 2.34 2.98
N VAL A 107 0.03 1.86 1.97
CA VAL A 107 0.65 2.70 0.95
C VAL A 107 0.04 2.39 -0.41
N ASP A 108 0.38 1.23 -0.97
CA ASP A 108 -0.12 0.69 -2.25
C ASP A 108 0.55 -0.69 -2.53
N PRO A 109 -0.04 -1.53 -3.40
CA PRO A 109 0.51 -2.85 -3.75
C PRO A 109 1.91 -2.80 -4.37
N MET A 110 2.29 -1.71 -5.05
CA MET A 110 3.60 -1.58 -5.68
C MET A 110 4.70 -1.36 -4.64
N THR A 111 4.44 -0.50 -3.66
CA THR A 111 5.30 -0.31 -2.49
C THR A 111 5.39 -1.60 -1.67
N GLY A 112 4.28 -2.32 -1.52
CA GLY A 112 4.25 -3.64 -0.90
C GLY A 112 5.16 -4.66 -1.61
N ARG A 113 5.05 -4.76 -2.94
CA ARG A 113 5.88 -5.66 -3.77
C ARG A 113 7.36 -5.29 -3.73
N ALA A 114 7.69 -4.00 -3.80
CA ALA A 114 9.06 -3.50 -3.70
C ALA A 114 9.68 -3.84 -2.34
N SER A 115 8.90 -3.67 -1.26
CA SER A 115 9.30 -4.05 0.09
C SER A 115 9.51 -5.55 0.24
N ALA A 116 8.65 -6.37 -0.39
CA ALA A 116 8.81 -7.83 -0.42
C ALA A 116 10.06 -8.26 -1.20
N LEU A 117 10.37 -7.58 -2.31
CA LEU A 117 11.61 -7.80 -3.07
C LEU A 117 12.85 -7.47 -2.22
N ALA A 118 12.82 -6.34 -1.51
CA ALA A 118 13.88 -5.92 -0.61
C ALA A 118 14.05 -6.87 0.58
N ALA A 119 12.95 -7.46 1.07
CA ALA A 119 12.98 -8.48 2.12
C ALA A 119 13.42 -9.87 1.63
N GLY A 120 13.69 -10.04 0.33
CA GLY A 120 14.14 -11.30 -0.25
C GLY A 120 13.03 -12.29 -0.61
N HIS A 121 11.77 -11.87 -0.58
CA HIS A 121 10.66 -12.72 -1.02
C HIS A 121 10.63 -12.84 -2.54
N GLY A 122 10.44 -14.07 -3.01
CA GLY A 122 10.30 -14.40 -4.42
C GLY A 122 9.06 -13.78 -5.07
N PHE A 123 8.98 -13.89 -6.39
CA PHE A 123 7.90 -13.31 -7.22
C PHE A 123 6.50 -13.59 -6.69
N VAL A 124 6.16 -14.88 -6.51
CA VAL A 124 4.81 -15.32 -6.13
C VAL A 124 4.44 -14.84 -4.73
N ALA A 125 5.32 -15.07 -3.75
CA ALA A 125 5.07 -14.66 -2.37
C ALA A 125 4.96 -13.13 -2.23
N GLY A 126 5.84 -12.38 -2.90
CA GLY A 126 5.83 -10.92 -2.84
C GLY A 126 4.57 -10.29 -3.44
N TRP A 127 4.08 -10.81 -4.57
CA TRP A 127 2.80 -10.37 -5.12
C TRP A 127 1.61 -10.87 -4.33
N ALA A 128 1.65 -12.09 -3.77
CA ALA A 128 0.59 -12.58 -2.91
C ALA A 128 0.37 -11.66 -1.69
N PHE A 129 1.44 -11.21 -1.03
CA PHE A 129 1.32 -10.28 0.08
C PHE A 129 0.86 -8.88 -0.36
N ALA A 130 1.33 -8.39 -1.50
CA ALA A 130 0.92 -7.11 -2.05
C ALA A 130 -0.58 -7.09 -2.40
N ILE A 131 -1.05 -8.10 -3.13
CA ILE A 131 -2.45 -8.26 -3.53
C ILE A 131 -3.32 -8.46 -2.30
N ALA A 132 -2.88 -9.24 -1.31
CA ALA A 132 -3.65 -9.41 -0.08
C ALA A 132 -3.85 -8.09 0.69
N GLY A 133 -2.83 -7.22 0.72
CA GLY A 133 -2.95 -5.89 1.32
C GLY A 133 -3.89 -4.98 0.53
N ASP A 134 -3.82 -5.01 -0.80
CA ASP A 134 -4.67 -4.18 -1.64
C ASP A 134 -6.13 -4.63 -1.65
N MET A 135 -6.40 -5.95 -1.61
CA MET A 135 -7.75 -6.48 -1.42
C MET A 135 -8.37 -6.04 -0.10
N LEU A 136 -7.56 -5.96 0.97
CA LEU A 136 -8.02 -5.45 2.26
C LEU A 136 -8.36 -3.96 2.17
N TYR A 137 -7.53 -3.18 1.48
CA TYR A 137 -7.77 -1.75 1.23
C TYR A 137 -9.06 -1.53 0.44
N PHE A 138 -9.22 -2.28 -0.66
CA PHE A 138 -10.43 -2.30 -1.47
C PHE A 138 -11.66 -2.63 -0.64
N ALA A 139 -11.62 -3.66 0.19
CA ALA A 139 -12.77 -4.07 1.00
C ALA A 139 -13.21 -2.95 1.94
N VAL A 140 -12.27 -2.29 2.63
CA VAL A 140 -12.55 -1.17 3.53
C VAL A 140 -13.19 0.00 2.77
N ILE A 141 -12.60 0.39 1.63
CA ILE A 141 -13.11 1.51 0.83
C ILE A 141 -14.48 1.17 0.23
N ALA A 142 -14.67 -0.04 -0.30
CA ALA A 142 -15.92 -0.47 -0.91
C ALA A 142 -17.07 -0.49 0.12
N VAL A 143 -16.85 -1.07 1.30
CA VAL A 143 -17.84 -1.09 2.39
C VAL A 143 -18.16 0.33 2.85
N THR A 144 -17.14 1.16 3.06
CA THR A 144 -17.33 2.56 3.47
C THR A 144 -18.08 3.37 2.41
N THR A 145 -17.75 3.18 1.13
CA THR A 145 -18.38 3.89 0.00
C THR A 145 -19.84 3.49 -0.15
N LEU A 146 -20.14 2.18 -0.11
CA LEU A 146 -21.53 1.70 -0.20
C LEU A 146 -22.35 2.13 1.02
N GLY A 147 -21.77 2.05 2.23
CA GLY A 147 -22.42 2.50 3.47
C GLY A 147 -22.64 4.02 3.52
N LEU A 148 -21.75 4.81 2.92
CA LEU A 148 -21.95 6.26 2.80
C LEU A 148 -22.99 6.59 1.72
N ASN A 149 -23.00 5.87 0.60
CA ASN A 149 -23.97 6.07 -0.49
C ASN A 149 -25.41 5.80 -0.02
N THR A 150 -25.61 4.81 0.87
CA THR A 150 -26.95 4.54 1.42
C THR A 150 -27.47 5.68 2.31
N TYR A 151 -26.57 6.43 2.96
CA TYR A 151 -26.93 7.57 3.80
C TYR A 151 -27.13 8.86 2.99
N VAL A 152 -26.20 9.18 2.10
CA VAL A 152 -26.19 10.43 1.32
C VAL A 152 -27.18 10.37 0.15
N ARG A 153 -27.46 9.17 -0.39
CA ARG A 153 -28.34 8.90 -1.54
C ARG A 153 -27.99 9.66 -2.83
N ASP A 154 -26.84 10.32 -2.87
CA ASP A 154 -26.27 10.95 -4.07
C ASP A 154 -24.87 10.38 -4.35
N PRO A 155 -24.68 9.63 -5.45
CA PRO A 155 -23.41 9.03 -5.83
C PRO A 155 -22.29 10.05 -6.06
N ASN A 156 -22.61 11.24 -6.60
CA ASN A 156 -21.62 12.25 -6.92
C ASN A 156 -21.04 12.88 -5.65
N THR A 157 -21.91 13.24 -4.71
CA THR A 157 -21.52 13.76 -3.41
C THR A 157 -20.77 12.70 -2.59
N THR A 158 -21.23 11.44 -2.62
CA THR A 158 -20.53 10.33 -1.95
C THR A 158 -19.11 10.14 -2.49
N MET A 159 -18.93 10.16 -3.81
CA MET A 159 -17.62 10.07 -4.43
C MET A 159 -16.70 11.21 -4.00
N LEU A 160 -17.19 12.45 -3.99
CA LEU A 160 -16.43 13.61 -3.55
C LEU A 160 -16.02 13.52 -2.08
N ILE A 161 -16.91 13.06 -1.21
CA ILE A 161 -16.62 12.89 0.22
C ILE A 161 -15.54 11.80 0.41
N VAL A 162 -15.67 10.65 -0.25
CA VAL A 162 -14.68 9.57 -0.13
C VAL A 162 -13.33 10.01 -0.69
N LEU A 163 -13.31 10.70 -1.83
CA LEU A 163 -12.08 11.23 -2.42
C LEU A 163 -11.42 12.26 -1.50
N ALA A 164 -12.19 13.19 -0.93
CA ALA A 164 -11.69 14.14 0.05
C ALA A 164 -11.16 13.43 1.30
N ALA A 165 -11.88 12.42 1.81
CA ALA A 165 -11.45 11.62 2.95
C ALA A 165 -10.13 10.88 2.69
N MET A 166 -9.93 10.31 1.49
CA MET A 166 -8.68 9.64 1.12
C MET A 166 -7.46 10.57 1.19
N PHE A 167 -7.61 11.87 0.96
CA PHE A 167 -6.53 12.85 1.13
C PHE A 167 -6.42 13.39 2.56
N VAL A 168 -7.56 13.70 3.18
CA VAL A 168 -7.61 14.36 4.49
C VAL A 168 -7.26 13.41 5.63
N VAL A 169 -7.74 12.17 5.59
CA VAL A 169 -7.55 11.19 6.68
C VAL A 169 -6.06 10.85 6.87
N PRO A 170 -5.27 10.51 5.83
CA PRO A 170 -3.83 10.24 6.02
C PRO A 170 -3.07 11.48 6.49
N ALA A 171 -3.42 12.68 5.99
CA ALA A 171 -2.80 13.92 6.43
C ALA A 171 -3.09 14.23 7.90
N LEU A 172 -4.33 14.00 8.33
CA LEU A 172 -4.76 14.20 9.72
C LEU A 172 -4.10 13.19 10.67
N ILE A 173 -4.05 11.91 10.30
CA ILE A 173 -3.36 10.87 11.08
C ILE A 173 -1.87 11.19 11.21
N ARG A 174 -1.21 11.61 10.12
CA ARG A 174 0.20 12.05 10.18
C ARG A 174 0.36 13.22 11.14
N ARG A 175 -0.50 14.24 11.04
CA ARG A 175 -0.48 15.43 11.91
C ARG A 175 -0.67 15.10 13.39
N ILE A 176 -1.52 14.11 13.70
CA ILE A 176 -1.74 13.64 15.08
C ILE A 176 -0.55 12.81 15.57
N ARG A 177 -0.02 11.86 14.78
CA ARG A 177 1.17 11.08 15.16
C ARG A 177 2.41 11.95 15.36
N SER A 178 2.62 12.97 14.52
CA SER A 178 3.73 13.93 14.69
C SER A 178 3.62 14.75 15.98
N ARG A 179 2.41 14.87 16.56
CA ARG A 179 2.19 15.54 17.84
C ARG A 179 2.30 14.59 19.04
N CYS A 180 2.01 13.31 18.86
CA CYS A 180 2.06 12.30 19.92
C CYS A 180 3.38 11.54 20.04
N LEU A 181 4.25 11.51 19.02
CA LEU A 181 5.57 10.87 19.12
C LEU A 181 6.59 11.83 19.72
N PRO A 182 7.17 11.54 20.90
CA PRO A 182 8.29 12.32 21.42
C PRO A 182 9.47 12.19 20.44
N ARG A 183 10.14 13.32 20.13
CA ARG A 183 11.41 13.32 19.40
C ARG A 183 12.35 12.29 20.03
N PRO A 184 12.99 11.39 19.25
CA PRO A 184 14.08 10.58 19.77
C PRO A 184 15.13 11.54 20.30
N ARG A 185 15.50 11.40 21.57
CA ARG A 185 16.55 12.18 22.23
C ARG A 185 17.90 11.80 21.62
N MET A 186 18.22 12.35 20.45
CA MET A 186 19.59 12.42 19.95
C MET A 186 20.30 13.54 20.70
N GLN A 187 20.77 13.26 21.91
CA GLN A 187 21.75 14.06 22.66
C GLN A 187 21.96 13.40 24.03
N GLU A 188 22.81 12.36 24.12
CA GLU A 188 23.51 11.98 25.37
C GLU A 188 24.52 10.81 25.21
N VAL A 189 25.32 10.75 24.15
CA VAL A 189 26.45 9.78 24.09
C VAL A 189 27.78 10.44 23.67
N ALA A 190 27.84 11.77 23.49
CA ALA A 190 29.04 12.43 22.98
C ALA A 190 29.89 13.17 24.04
N GLU A 191 29.49 13.29 25.31
CA GLU A 191 30.20 14.16 26.27
C GLU A 191 30.65 13.52 27.60
N GLY A 192 30.48 12.20 27.79
CA GLY A 192 30.87 11.53 29.04
C GLY A 192 32.08 10.60 28.89
N GLY A 193 33.29 11.13 28.61
CA GLY A 193 34.47 10.26 28.50
C GLY A 193 35.80 10.94 28.20
N ARG A 194 36.00 12.19 28.62
CA ARG A 194 37.34 12.79 28.74
C ARG A 194 37.40 13.52 30.08
N THR A 195 37.93 12.85 31.11
CA THR A 195 38.68 13.45 32.23
C THR A 195 38.96 12.39 33.29
N GLY A 196 40.23 12.26 33.68
CA GLY A 196 40.65 11.65 34.94
C GLY A 196 41.12 10.21 34.85
N ASP A 197 42.41 9.99 34.58
CA ASP A 197 43.31 9.65 35.68
C ASP A 197 44.78 9.69 35.22
N SER A 198 45.51 10.60 35.85
CA SER A 198 46.96 10.61 35.96
C SER A 198 47.27 10.47 37.44
N VAL A 199 47.80 9.32 37.85
CA VAL A 199 48.99 9.15 38.71
C VAL A 199 49.53 7.74 38.45
#